data_AF-A0A822YYN6-F1
#
_entry.id   AF-A0A822YYN6-F1
#
_cell.length_a   1.000
_cell.length_b   1.000
_cell.length_c   1.000
_cell.angle_alpha   90.00
_cell.angle_beta   90.00
_cell.angle_gamma   90.00
#
_symmetry.space_group_name_H-M   'P 1'
#
loop_
_entity.id
_entity.type
_entity.pdbx_description
1 polymer ?
#
loop_
_entity_poly.entity_id
_entity_poly.type
_entity_poly.pdbx_seq_one_letter_code
_entity_poly.pdbx_strand_id
1 'polypeptide(L)' 'MRCNCVPPGTYGNKNACPCYASLRTHGNKPKCP' A
#
# COMPACT_ATOMS: atom_id res chain seq x y z
N MET A 1 -11.67 2.63 7.83
CA MET A 1 -10.65 1.73 7.25
C MET A 1 -10.45 2.14 5.80
N ARG A 2 -9.28 2.67 5.41
CA ARG A 2 -9.09 3.27 4.07
C ARG A 2 -8.95 2.23 2.94
N CYS A 3 -8.50 1.02 3.26
CA CYS A 3 -8.48 -0.12 2.36
C CYS A 3 -8.77 -1.37 3.19
N ASN A 4 -9.59 -2.29 2.69
CA ASN A 4 -9.92 -3.57 3.37
C ASN A 4 -8.90 -4.68 3.04
N CYS A 5 -7.80 -4.31 2.38
CA CYS A 5 -6.81 -5.22 1.83
C CYS A 5 -5.43 -4.73 2.24
N VAL A 6 -4.64 -5.60 2.88
CA VAL A 6 -3.22 -5.38 3.20
C VAL A 6 -2.43 -6.42 2.42
N PRO A 7 -1.45 -6.02 1.60
CA PRO A 7 -0.69 -6.97 0.80
C PRO A 7 0.15 -7.86 1.72
N PRO A 8 0.20 -9.18 1.47
CA PRO A 8 1.04 -10.08 2.23
C PRO A 8 2.51 -9.79 1.93
N GLY A 9 3.38 -9.83 2.94
CA GLY A 9 4.81 -9.59 2.78
C GLY A 9 5.22 -8.11 2.70
N THR A 10 6.53 -7.87 2.84
CA THR A 10 7.07 -6.52 3.10
C THR A 10 7.41 -5.73 1.83
N TYR A 11 7.62 -6.41 0.69
CA TYR A 11 8.07 -5.80 -0.58
C TYR A 11 7.37 -6.42 -1.79
N GLY A 12 7.12 -5.62 -2.85
CA GLY A 12 6.72 -6.12 -4.17
C GLY A 12 5.24 -6.46 -4.39
N ASN A 13 4.44 -6.61 -3.33
CA ASN A 13 3.05 -7.08 -3.42
C ASN A 13 2.00 -5.98 -3.64
N LYS A 14 2.36 -4.91 -4.34
CA LYS A 14 1.47 -3.78 -4.65
C LYS A 14 0.27 -4.19 -5.51
N ASN A 15 0.45 -5.19 -6.37
CA ASN A 15 -0.61 -5.73 -7.24
C ASN A 15 -1.69 -6.50 -6.46
N ALA A 16 -1.35 -7.05 -5.29
CA ALA A 16 -2.32 -7.79 -4.48
C ALA A 16 -3.38 -6.87 -3.86
N CYS A 17 -3.00 -5.63 -3.54
CA CYS A 17 -3.90 -4.63 -2.96
C CYS A 17 -3.63 -3.24 -3.58
N PRO A 18 -4.25 -2.92 -4.74
CA PRO A 18 -4.01 -1.66 -5.45
C PRO A 18 -4.37 -0.44 -4.60
N CYS A 19 -5.46 -0.48 -3.82
CA CYS A 19 -5.83 0.59 -2.89
C CYS A 19 -4.70 0.91 -1.90
N TYR A 20 -4.10 -0.12 -1.30
CA TYR A 20 -3.01 0.03 -0.32
C TYR A 20 -1.73 0.56 -0.99
N ALA A 21 -1.45 0.11 -2.22
CA ALA A 21 -0.34 0.61 -3.02
C ALA A 21 -0.46 2.10 -3.39
N SER A 22 -1.68 2.59 -3.59
CA SER A 22 -1.95 4.01 -3.86
C SER A 22 -1.89 4.89 -2.60
N LEU A 23 -1.82 4.32 -1.40
CA LEU A 23 -1.72 5.10 -0.17
C LEU A 23 -0.37 5.82 -0.10
N ARG A 24 -0.44 7.14 0.12
CA ARG A 24 0.72 7.99 0.34
C ARG A 24 0.77 8.49 1.78
N THR A 25 1.98 8.67 2.28
CA THR A 25 2.26 9.37 3.53
C THR A 25 2.12 10.89 3.33
N HIS A 26 2.12 11.67 4.42
CA HIS A 26 2.10 13.13 4.35
C HIS A 26 3.27 13.71 3.53
N GLY A 27 4.38 12.97 3.39
CA GLY A 27 5.52 13.34 2.54
C GLY A 27 5.39 12.93 1.07
N ASN A 28 4.18 12.60 0.59
CA ASN A 28 3.92 12.12 -0.78
C ASN A 28 4.68 10.84 -1.18
N LYS A 29 5.29 10.14 -0.22
CA LYS A 29 5.94 8.85 -0.43
C LYS A 29 4.92 7.72 -0.32
N PRO A 30 5.04 6.66 -1.14
CA PRO A 30 4.25 5.44 -0.97
C PRO A 30 4.33 4.96 0.48
N LYS A 31 3.19 4.57 1.06
CA LYS A 31 3.16 4.01 2.42
C LYS A 31 3.80 2.62 2.49
N CYS A 32 3.89 1.95 1.34
CA CYS A 32 4.42 0.61 1.19
C CYS A 32 5.75 0.68 0.40
N PRO A 33 6.77 -0.09 0.80
CA PRO A 33 8.01 -0.18 0.04
C PRO A 33 7.79 -0.62 -1.42
#